data_AF-K1PT42-F1
#
_entry.id   AF-K1PT42-F1
#
_cell.length_a   1.000
_cell.length_b   1.000
_cell.length_c   1.000
_cell.angle_alpha   90.00
_cell.angle_beta   90.00
_cell.angle_gamma   90.00
#
_symmetry.space_group_name_H-M   'P 1'
#
loop_
_entity.id
_entity.type
_entity.pdbx_description
1 polymer ?
#
loop_
_entity_poly.entity_id
_entity_poly.type
_entity_poly.pdbx_seq_one_letter_code
_entity_poly.pdbx_strand_id
1 'polypeptide(L)'
;MAQIGDSERLDYPITYLFTFQNGKCHLKASDVGATETSHKDIQEGGESDLQQATVTIDPISVRIDASHSSFQLYRSVSPGEGHIQMSRNKYNQCGIAINACYPVG
;
A
#
# COMPACT_ATOMS: atom_id res chain seq x y z
N MET A 1 10.63 2.05 -14.00
CA MET A 1 9.90 1.84 -12.74
C MET A 1 8.67 1.02 -13.09
N ALA A 2 8.50 -0.13 -12.45
CA ALA A 2 7.27 -0.91 -12.55
C ALA A 2 6.92 -1.28 -11.11
N GLN A 3 5.89 -0.63 -10.57
CA GLN A 3 5.25 -1.04 -9.33
C GLN A 3 3.74 -0.96 -9.56
N ILE A 4 3.10 -2.12 -9.50
CA ILE A 4 1.68 -2.28 -9.20
C ILE A 4 1.71 -3.30 -8.06
N GLY A 5 1.25 -2.88 -6.88
CA GLY A 5 1.45 -3.57 -5.61
C GLY A 5 0.74 -4.92 -5.51
N ASP A 6 1.35 -5.82 -4.72
CA ASP A 6 0.78 -7.09 -4.25
C ASP A 6 -0.40 -6.79 -3.27
N SER A 7 -1.54 -7.50 -3.20
CA SER A 7 -2.06 -8.73 -3.81
C SER A 7 -3.58 -8.86 -3.52
N GLU A 8 -4.29 -9.65 -4.35
CA GLU A 8 -5.62 -10.27 -4.12
C GLU A 8 -6.90 -9.46 -4.30
N ARG A 9 -7.19 -9.09 -5.55
CA ARG A 9 -8.25 -9.71 -6.40
C ARG A 9 -8.50 -8.78 -7.58
N LEU A 10 -7.60 -8.83 -8.55
CA LEU A 10 -7.91 -8.42 -9.92
C LEU A 10 -8.29 -9.71 -10.65
N ASP A 11 -9.55 -9.81 -11.08
CA ASP A 11 -10.08 -10.92 -11.88
C ASP A 11 -9.43 -10.92 -13.29
N TYR A 12 -8.11 -11.13 -13.38
CA TYR A 12 -7.29 -11.16 -14.60
C TYR A 12 -6.47 -12.46 -14.64
N PRO A 13 -6.17 -13.03 -15.83
CA PRO A 13 -5.52 -14.32 -15.94
C PRO A 13 -4.10 -14.24 -15.36
N ILE A 14 -3.75 -15.28 -14.63
CA ILE A 14 -2.50 -15.46 -13.85
C ILE A 14 -1.30 -15.61 -14.79
N THR A 15 -0.94 -14.55 -15.52
CA THR A 15 0.18 -14.59 -16.49
C THR A 15 1.54 -14.33 -15.85
N TYR A 16 1.55 -13.86 -14.60
CA TYR A 16 2.78 -13.56 -13.87
C TYR A 16 2.76 -14.10 -12.44
N LEU A 17 3.49 -15.20 -12.21
CA LEU A 17 3.67 -15.77 -10.88
C LEU A 17 4.77 -15.01 -10.12
N PHE A 18 4.47 -14.62 -8.89
CA PHE A 18 5.46 -14.06 -7.99
C PHE A 18 6.49 -15.12 -7.61
N THR A 19 7.78 -14.79 -7.73
CA THR A 19 8.88 -15.63 -7.26
C THR A 19 9.60 -14.91 -6.12
N PHE A 20 9.83 -15.60 -5.01
CA PHE A 20 10.56 -15.08 -3.84
C PHE A 20 12.08 -14.92 -4.07
N GLN A 21 12.50 -14.66 -5.31
CA GLN A 21 13.89 -14.55 -5.72
C GLN A 21 14.06 -13.36 -6.65
N ASN A 22 15.16 -12.63 -6.48
CA ASN A 22 15.56 -11.63 -7.45
C ASN A 22 15.84 -12.31 -8.78
N GLY A 23 15.14 -11.88 -9.83
CA GLY A 23 15.19 -12.50 -11.14
C GLY A 23 15.15 -11.47 -12.27
N LYS A 24 15.15 -11.97 -13.49
CA LYS A 24 14.99 -11.14 -14.68
C LYS A 24 13.53 -10.67 -14.80
N CYS A 25 13.32 -9.42 -15.22
CA CYS A 25 11.98 -8.92 -15.54
C CYS A 25 11.42 -9.64 -16.77
N HIS A 26 10.26 -10.25 -16.64
CA HIS A 26 9.55 -10.95 -17.71
C HIS A 26 8.27 -10.22 -18.14
N LEU A 27 8.09 -8.94 -17.76
CA LEU A 27 6.91 -8.15 -18.11
C LEU A 27 6.68 -8.18 -19.63
N LYS A 28 5.47 -8.56 -20.03
CA LYS A 28 5.00 -8.49 -21.41
C LYS A 28 4.02 -7.34 -21.53
N ALA A 29 4.15 -6.53 -22.59
CA ALA A 29 3.22 -5.44 -22.85
C ALA A 29 1.76 -5.91 -22.98
N SER A 30 1.54 -7.16 -23.43
CA SER A 30 0.22 -7.78 -23.51
C SER A 30 -0.44 -8.07 -22.14
N ASP A 31 0.35 -8.09 -21.07
CA ASP A 31 -0.10 -8.47 -19.72
C ASP A 31 -0.31 -7.22 -18.83
N VAL A 32 -0.24 -6.00 -19.39
CA VAL A 32 -0.46 -4.75 -18.66
C VAL A 32 -1.95 -4.60 -18.34
N GLY A 33 -2.31 -4.70 -17.06
CA GLY A 33 -3.69 -4.56 -16.57
C GLY A 33 -4.12 -3.12 -16.23
N ALA A 34 -3.16 -2.23 -15.98
CA ALA A 34 -3.40 -0.81 -15.69
C ALA A 34 -2.18 0.03 -16.05
N THR A 35 -2.39 1.31 -16.32
CA THR A 35 -1.34 2.31 -16.53
C THR A 35 -1.58 3.50 -15.63
N GLU A 36 -0.54 3.98 -14.98
CA GLU A 36 -0.55 5.23 -14.20
C GLU A 36 0.47 6.19 -14.80
N THR A 37 0.11 7.46 -14.92
CA THR A 37 0.97 8.52 -15.45
C THR A 37 1.56 9.42 -14.36
N SER A 38 0.90 9.52 -13.20
CA SER A 38 1.34 10.34 -12.08
C SER A 38 0.80 9.87 -10.73
N HIS A 39 1.34 10.44 -9.65
CA HIS A 39 0.85 10.28 -8.28
C HIS A 39 0.88 11.64 -7.58
N LYS A 40 0.10 11.74 -6.52
CA LYS A 40 0.04 12.91 -5.66
C LYS A 40 0.35 12.53 -4.23
N ASP A 41 1.34 13.20 -3.67
CA ASP A 41 1.66 13.12 -2.26
C ASP A 41 0.62 13.91 -1.44
N ILE A 42 0.25 13.33 -0.30
CA ILE A 42 -0.47 14.04 0.75
C ILE A 42 0.57 14.83 1.52
N GLN A 43 0.29 16.11 1.77
CA GLN A 43 1.21 17.02 2.43
C GLN A 43 1.78 16.39 3.71
N GLU A 44 3.10 16.49 3.88
CA GLU A 44 3.78 16.12 5.13
C GLU A 44 3.31 17.09 6.24
N GLY A 45 2.22 16.73 6.94
CA GLY A 45 1.54 17.66 7.84
C GLY A 45 0.80 17.02 9.00
N GLY A 46 0.57 15.71 8.96
CA GLY A 46 0.00 14.94 10.05
C GLY A 46 -1.25 14.15 9.67
N GLU A 47 -1.87 13.54 10.66
CA GLU A 47 -2.92 12.56 10.45
C GLU A 47 -4.24 13.18 9.95
N SER A 48 -4.47 14.49 10.11
CA SER A 48 -5.70 15.16 9.67
C SER A 48 -5.87 15.17 8.15
N ASP A 49 -4.78 15.44 7.43
CA ASP A 49 -4.81 15.54 5.97
C ASP A 49 -4.96 14.15 5.36
N LEU A 50 -4.27 13.15 5.94
CA LEU A 50 -4.46 11.75 5.58
C LEU A 50 -5.91 11.31 5.81
N GLN A 51 -6.51 11.66 6.95
CA GLN A 51 -7.93 11.37 7.21
C GLN A 51 -8.85 12.03 6.19
N GLN A 52 -8.62 13.29 5.84
CA GLN A 52 -9.45 13.96 4.85
C GLN A 52 -9.33 13.32 3.47
N ALA A 53 -8.12 12.93 3.07
CA ALA A 53 -7.88 12.24 1.80
C ALA A 53 -8.63 10.90 1.73
N THR A 54 -8.65 10.11 2.83
CA THR A 54 -9.36 8.81 2.86
C THR A 54 -10.88 8.92 2.68
N VAL A 55 -11.48 10.10 2.85
CA VAL A 55 -12.92 10.30 2.62
C VAL A 55 -13.25 10.32 1.14
N THR A 56 -12.33 10.83 0.32
CA THR A 56 -12.57 11.07 -1.11
C THR A 56 -11.78 10.13 -2.02
N ILE A 57 -10.65 9.62 -1.53
CA ILE A 57 -9.73 8.75 -2.26
C ILE A 57 -9.64 7.42 -1.53
N ASP A 58 -9.86 6.34 -2.27
CA ASP A 58 -9.84 4.97 -1.77
C ASP A 58 -9.06 4.10 -2.79
N PRO A 59 -8.04 3.30 -2.42
CA PRO A 59 -7.19 3.33 -1.22
C PRO A 59 -6.02 4.35 -1.33
N ILE A 60 -5.35 4.63 -0.21
CA ILE A 60 -4.12 5.47 -0.14
C ILE A 60 -2.92 4.61 0.25
N SER A 61 -1.82 4.76 -0.47
CA SER A 61 -0.55 4.10 -0.15
C SER A 61 0.17 4.89 0.95
N VAL A 62 0.65 4.19 1.98
CA VAL A 62 1.36 4.77 3.13
C VAL A 62 2.63 4.00 3.44
N ARG A 63 3.59 4.68 4.06
CA ARG A 63 4.77 4.05 4.67
C ARG A 63 4.66 4.06 6.19
N ILE A 64 5.09 2.98 6.81
CA ILE A 64 5.18 2.84 8.27
C ILE A 64 6.54 2.29 8.70
N ASP A 65 6.95 2.58 9.93
CA ASP A 65 8.00 1.85 10.62
C ASP A 65 7.42 0.55 11.21
N ALA A 66 7.74 -0.57 10.56
CA ALA A 66 7.34 -1.92 10.95
C ALA A 66 8.47 -2.69 11.67
N SER A 67 9.55 -2.02 12.09
CA SER A 67 10.72 -2.69 12.67
C SER A 67 10.47 -3.33 14.04
N HIS A 68 9.44 -2.86 14.76
CA HIS A 68 9.18 -3.29 16.13
C HIS A 68 8.57 -4.71 16.20
N SER A 69 9.00 -5.51 17.17
CA SER A 69 8.55 -6.91 17.33
C SER A 69 7.04 -7.03 17.58
N SER A 70 6.41 -6.03 18.20
CA SER A 70 4.96 -6.00 18.38
C SER A 70 4.19 -5.96 17.06
N PHE A 71 4.80 -5.40 16.00
CA PHE A 71 4.21 -5.37 14.67
C PHE A 71 4.34 -6.75 14.01
N GLN A 72 5.54 -7.34 14.04
CA GLN A 72 5.82 -8.66 13.47
C GLN A 72 4.96 -9.77 14.11
N LEU A 73 4.65 -9.62 15.40
CA LEU A 73 3.85 -10.57 16.18
C LEU A 73 2.40 -10.13 16.36
N TYR A 74 1.96 -9.07 15.66
CA TYR A 74 0.58 -8.59 15.73
C TYR A 74 -0.39 -9.71 15.31
N ARG A 75 -1.48 -9.86 16.05
CA ARG A 75 -2.54 -10.82 15.75
C ARG A 75 -3.87 -10.09 15.75
N SER A 76 -4.52 -10.08 14.59
CA SER A 76 -5.91 -9.64 14.54
C SER A 76 -6.78 -10.63 15.31
N VAL A 77 -7.79 -10.09 15.98
CA VAL A 77 -8.84 -10.88 16.64
C VAL A 77 -9.86 -11.43 15.65
N SER A 78 -9.89 -10.92 14.41
CA SER A 78 -10.72 -11.44 13.33
C SER A 78 -9.97 -12.52 12.53
N PRO A 79 -10.52 -13.74 12.38
CA PRO A 79 -9.95 -14.76 11.51
C PRO A 79 -10.10 -14.34 10.04
N GLY A 80 -9.01 -14.34 9.27
CA GLY A 80 -9.07 -14.40 7.81
C GLY A 80 -8.56 -13.20 7.02
N GLU A 81 -8.03 -12.17 7.65
CA GLU A 81 -7.69 -10.94 6.94
C GLU A 81 -6.31 -10.44 7.37
N GLY A 82 -5.35 -10.44 6.44
CA GLY A 82 -3.95 -10.00 6.61
C GLY A 82 -3.79 -8.50 6.84
N HIS A 83 -4.67 -7.93 7.65
CA HIS A 83 -4.75 -6.52 7.97
C HIS A 83 -4.27 -6.25 9.40
N ILE A 84 -3.75 -5.04 9.60
CA ILE A 84 -3.31 -4.54 10.90
C ILE A 84 -4.09 -3.27 11.20
N GLN A 85 -4.75 -3.23 12.36
CA GLN A 85 -5.38 -2.01 12.86
C GLN A 85 -4.36 -1.19 13.65
N MET A 86 -4.00 -0.01 13.13
CA MET A 86 -3.05 0.90 13.76
C MET A 86 -3.77 2.02 14.52
N SER A 87 -3.11 2.58 15.54
CA SER A 87 -3.66 3.70 16.31
C SER A 87 -3.69 4.99 15.50
N ARG A 88 -4.86 5.62 15.41
CA ARG A 88 -5.07 6.92 14.77
C ARG A 88 -5.12 8.06 15.79
N ASN A 89 -4.69 9.25 15.39
CA ASN A 89 -4.59 10.48 16.17
C ASN A 89 -3.71 10.30 17.42
N LYS A 90 -2.55 9.69 17.23
CA LYS A 90 -1.60 9.36 18.30
C LYS A 90 -0.20 9.86 17.99
N TYR A 91 -0.10 11.12 17.59
CA TYR A 91 1.19 11.76 17.26
C TYR A 91 1.89 11.11 16.05
N ASN A 92 1.13 10.74 15.02
CA ASN A 92 1.65 10.13 13.80
C ASN A 92 2.44 8.84 14.10
N GLN A 93 1.82 7.92 14.85
CA GLN A 93 2.49 6.67 15.25
C GLN A 93 3.04 5.92 14.05
N CYS A 94 4.26 5.38 14.23
CA CYS A 94 4.99 4.66 13.20
C CYS A 94 5.22 5.48 11.91
N GLY A 95 5.00 6.80 11.94
CA GLY A 95 5.18 7.68 10.78
C GLY A 95 4.15 7.49 9.66
N ILE A 96 2.95 6.98 9.95
CA ILE A 96 1.94 6.61 8.94
C ILE A 96 1.56 7.74 7.96
N ALA A 97 1.62 9.00 8.41
CA ALA A 97 1.33 10.19 7.60
C ALA A 97 2.59 10.93 7.09
N ILE A 98 3.79 10.34 7.25
CA ILE A 98 5.04 10.94 6.74
C ILE A 98 5.13 10.80 5.23
N ASN A 99 4.87 9.61 4.69
CA ASN A 99 4.91 9.37 3.25
C ASN A 99 3.63 8.66 2.83
N ALA A 100 2.61 9.45 2.53
CA ALA A 100 1.33 8.99 2.02
C ALA A 100 1.07 9.57 0.63
N CYS A 101 0.65 8.74 -0.31
CA CYS A 101 0.39 9.15 -1.69
C CYS A 101 -0.70 8.31 -2.34
N TYR A 102 -1.26 8.84 -3.42
CA TYR A 102 -2.26 8.16 -4.24
C TYR A 102 -2.01 8.44 -5.74
N PRO A 103 -2.33 7.50 -6.63
CA PRO A 103 -2.17 7.69 -8.06
C PRO A 103 -3.12 8.78 -8.58
N VAL A 104 -2.67 9.56 -9.56
CA VAL A 104 -3.46 10.61 -10.22
C VAL A 104 -3.28 10.54 -11.74
N GLY A 105 -4.04 9.63 -12.36
CA GLY A 105 -4.08 9.46 -13.82
C GLY A 105 -2.82 8.85 -14.38
#